data_AF-A0A1F2Q7N2-F1
#
_entry.id   AF-A0A1F2Q7N2-F1
#
_cell.length_a   1.000
_cell.length_b   1.000
_cell.length_c   1.000
_cell.angle_alpha   90.00
_cell.angle_beta   90.00
_cell.angle_gamma   90.00
#
_symmetry.space_group_name_H-M   'P 1'
#
loop_
_entity.id
_entity.type
_entity.pdbx_description
1 polymer ?
#
loop_
_entity_poly.entity_id
_entity_poly.type
_entity_poly.pdbx_seq_one_letter_code
_entity_poly.pdbx_strand_id
1 'polypeptide(L)'
;MGVEVAVQGLTKSFGSQRIWQDVSLTLPAGEVSALLGPSGTGKSVFLKSLIGLLRPEQGSIVIDGTDILQCSSKELYEIRKLFGVLFQDGALFGSMNLYDNIAFPLREHTKKSESDIRKIVMEKLDLTGLVGAEDKLPGEISGGMRKRAGLARALVLDPEIILVDEPDSGLDPVRTTYISQTLIDINAQSDATILIVSHNINLARTVPDNIGMLFRRQLVMFGPREVLLTSDEPVVKQFLNGTMIGPIGMSEEKDEAQMAHEQALVDAGHHAGGVDDVEGIVPQMKATPGNPERQAVRRRQERVRQIMHTLPANAQAAIQDSLDEVDGTGQYAPQYADASGYQGEWNDNSQDTQVIPAYEGDPYGNTTHGQG
;
A
#
# COMPACT_ATOMS: atom_id res chain seq x y z
N MET A 1 6.61 4.68 19.43
CA MET A 1 6.10 3.31 19.63
C MET A 1 4.66 3.33 19.18
N GLY A 2 4.26 2.40 18.32
CA GLY A 2 2.93 2.36 17.75
C GLY A 2 1.90 1.81 18.73
N VAL A 3 0.63 2.04 18.40
CA VAL A 3 -0.53 1.60 19.18
C VAL A 3 -1.25 0.50 18.40
N GLU A 4 -1.75 -0.50 19.12
CA GLU A 4 -2.61 -1.53 18.54
C GLU A 4 -3.99 -0.97 18.18
N VAL A 5 -4.54 -1.38 17.05
CA VAL A 5 -5.92 -1.06 16.64
C VAL A 5 -6.70 -2.35 16.54
N ALA A 6 -7.58 -2.59 17.50
CA ALA A 6 -8.42 -3.79 17.55
C ALA A 6 -9.82 -3.50 16.99
N VAL A 7 -10.23 -4.29 15.99
CA VAL A 7 -11.48 -4.17 15.27
C VAL A 7 -12.28 -5.46 15.45
N GLN A 8 -13.53 -5.35 15.89
CA GLN A 8 -14.40 -6.51 16.14
C GLN A 8 -15.78 -6.30 15.52
N GLY A 9 -16.22 -7.26 14.71
CA GLY A 9 -17.59 -7.37 14.19
C GLY A 9 -18.10 -6.17 13.41
N LEU A 10 -17.22 -5.43 12.70
CA LEU A 10 -17.62 -4.20 12.02
C LEU A 10 -18.57 -4.46 10.85
N THR A 11 -19.72 -3.78 10.85
CA THR A 11 -20.67 -3.74 9.72
C THR A 11 -21.02 -2.31 9.28
N LYS A 12 -21.00 -2.05 7.96
CA LYS A 12 -21.29 -0.75 7.33
C LYS A 12 -22.04 -0.88 6.05
N SER A 13 -23.03 -0.01 5.92
CA SER A 13 -23.84 0.16 4.73
C SER A 13 -23.92 1.63 4.32
N PHE A 14 -24.16 1.87 3.02
CA PHE A 14 -24.64 3.14 2.49
C PHE A 14 -26.01 2.90 1.84
N GLY A 15 -27.07 3.38 2.47
CA GLY A 15 -28.44 3.04 2.06
C GLY A 15 -28.67 1.53 2.15
N SER A 16 -29.10 0.90 1.05
CA SER A 16 -29.28 -0.55 0.95
C SER A 16 -27.98 -1.31 0.63
N GLN A 17 -26.91 -0.61 0.23
CA GLN A 17 -25.67 -1.24 -0.19
C GLN A 17 -24.79 -1.53 1.03
N ARG A 18 -24.59 -2.82 1.34
CA ARG A 18 -23.63 -3.25 2.36
C ARG A 18 -22.22 -3.19 1.79
N ILE A 19 -21.34 -2.46 2.48
CA ILE A 19 -19.93 -2.30 2.10
C ILE A 19 -19.10 -3.43 2.70
N TRP A 20 -19.25 -3.66 4.00
CA TRP A 20 -18.66 -4.79 4.70
C TRP A 20 -19.53 -5.28 5.85
N GLN A 21 -19.33 -6.53 6.24
CA GLN A 21 -20.06 -7.23 7.28
C GLN A 21 -19.12 -8.05 8.15
N ASP A 22 -19.32 -7.96 9.45
CA ASP A 22 -18.63 -8.80 10.45
C ASP A 22 -17.10 -8.83 10.29
N VAL A 23 -16.52 -7.67 9.97
CA VAL A 23 -15.07 -7.56 9.78
C VAL A 23 -14.38 -7.43 11.13
N SER A 24 -13.48 -8.38 11.42
CA SER A 24 -12.67 -8.41 12.64
C SER A 24 -11.20 -8.56 12.30
N LEU A 25 -10.35 -7.66 12.79
CA LEU A 25 -8.90 -7.75 12.64
C LEU A 25 -8.20 -6.96 13.76
N THR A 26 -6.90 -7.19 13.92
CA THR A 26 -6.08 -6.42 14.85
C THR A 26 -4.85 -5.94 14.13
N LEU A 27 -4.63 -4.64 14.06
CA LEU A 27 -3.38 -4.06 13.56
C LEU A 27 -2.35 -4.13 14.69
N PRO A 28 -1.32 -4.97 14.61
CA PRO A 28 -0.37 -5.12 15.71
C PRO A 28 0.43 -3.84 15.90
N ALA A 29 0.69 -3.50 17.16
CA ALA A 29 1.46 -2.31 17.52
C ALA A 29 2.85 -2.32 16.84
N GLY A 30 3.16 -1.21 16.15
CA GLY A 30 4.43 -0.97 15.52
C GLY A 30 4.74 -1.81 14.29
N GLU A 31 3.73 -2.45 13.70
CA GLU A 31 3.90 -3.23 12.48
C GLU A 31 3.25 -2.58 11.26
N VAL A 32 3.74 -2.97 10.08
CA VAL A 32 3.18 -2.53 8.80
C VAL A 32 2.19 -3.57 8.33
N SER A 33 0.92 -3.18 8.23
CA SER A 33 -0.15 -4.02 7.71
C SER A 33 -0.62 -3.50 6.36
N ALA A 34 -0.88 -4.40 5.41
CA ALA A 34 -1.51 -4.05 4.14
C ALA A 34 -2.93 -4.64 4.09
N LEU A 35 -3.91 -3.83 3.68
CA LEU A 35 -5.27 -4.28 3.40
C LEU A 35 -5.52 -4.20 1.89
N LEU A 36 -5.64 -5.38 1.29
CA LEU A 36 -5.78 -5.60 -0.14
C LEU A 36 -7.23 -5.87 -0.51
N GLY A 37 -7.49 -5.84 -1.81
CA GLY A 37 -8.76 -6.21 -2.39
C GLY A 37 -9.02 -5.44 -3.68
N PRO A 38 -9.92 -5.93 -4.55
CA PRO A 38 -10.34 -5.22 -5.75
C PRO A 38 -10.80 -3.78 -5.48
N SER A 39 -10.81 -2.95 -6.50
CA SER A 39 -11.38 -1.60 -6.44
C SER A 39 -12.85 -1.66 -6.01
N GLY A 40 -13.30 -0.68 -5.22
CA GLY A 40 -14.71 -0.63 -4.76
C GLY A 40 -15.08 -1.54 -3.58
N THR A 41 -14.17 -2.37 -3.06
CA THR A 41 -14.42 -3.27 -1.89
C THR A 41 -14.53 -2.56 -0.54
N GLY A 42 -14.46 -1.21 -0.51
CA GLY A 42 -14.64 -0.44 0.72
C GLY A 42 -13.39 -0.28 1.59
N LYS A 43 -12.18 -0.52 1.06
CA LYS A 43 -10.92 -0.35 1.80
C LYS A 43 -10.72 1.07 2.35
N SER A 44 -10.95 2.10 1.53
CA SER A 44 -10.90 3.50 1.98
C SER A 44 -12.02 3.84 2.96
N VAL A 45 -13.18 3.18 2.88
CA VAL A 45 -14.28 3.30 3.85
C VAL A 45 -13.87 2.70 5.20
N PHE A 46 -13.20 1.55 5.18
CA PHE A 46 -12.64 0.92 6.37
C PHE A 46 -11.62 1.83 7.04
N LEU A 47 -10.64 2.37 6.29
CA LEU A 47 -9.65 3.33 6.78
C LEU A 47 -10.31 4.56 7.43
N LYS A 48 -11.27 5.19 6.75
CA LYS A 48 -12.04 6.33 7.29
C LYS A 48 -12.85 5.98 8.54
N SER A 49 -13.20 4.71 8.72
CA SER A 49 -13.90 4.24 9.92
C SER A 49 -12.96 4.13 11.13
N LEU A 50 -11.71 3.72 10.92
CA LEU A 50 -10.69 3.64 11.99
C LEU A 50 -10.37 4.98 12.66
N ILE A 51 -10.51 6.10 11.92
CA ILE A 51 -10.30 7.47 12.44
C ILE A 51 -11.61 8.15 12.87
N GLY A 52 -12.73 7.42 12.80
CA GLY A 52 -14.06 7.92 13.15
C GLY A 52 -14.57 9.03 12.22
N LEU A 53 -14.11 9.10 10.97
CA LEU A 53 -14.73 9.97 9.95
C LEU A 53 -16.03 9.37 9.41
N LEU A 54 -16.10 8.04 9.37
CA LEU A 54 -17.31 7.29 9.06
C LEU A 54 -17.65 6.39 10.24
N ARG A 55 -18.89 6.45 10.71
CA ARG A 55 -19.34 5.62 11.82
C ARG A 55 -19.93 4.31 11.27
N PRO A 56 -19.38 3.13 11.62
CA PRO A 56 -20.01 1.82 11.39
C PRO A 56 -21.35 1.71 12.11
N GLU A 57 -22.24 0.84 11.64
CA GLU A 57 -23.51 0.57 12.34
C GLU A 57 -23.38 -0.46 13.45
N GLN A 58 -22.41 -1.38 13.35
CA GLN A 58 -22.18 -2.46 14.33
C GLN A 58 -20.67 -2.68 14.55
N GLY A 59 -20.36 -3.35 15.66
CA GLY A 59 -19.00 -3.70 16.06
C GLY A 59 -18.37 -2.67 17.01
N SER A 60 -17.05 -2.80 17.20
CA SER A 60 -16.25 -1.90 18.04
C SER A 60 -14.87 -1.67 17.43
N ILE A 61 -14.29 -0.50 17.68
CA ILE A 61 -12.91 -0.15 17.28
C ILE A 61 -12.20 0.37 18.53
N VAL A 62 -11.28 -0.43 19.07
CA VAL A 62 -10.55 -0.10 20.30
C VAL A 62 -9.13 0.35 19.94
N ILE A 63 -8.78 1.55 20.35
CA ILE A 63 -7.48 2.19 20.14
C ILE A 63 -7.03 2.77 21.48
N ASP A 64 -5.83 2.42 21.95
CA ASP A 64 -5.30 2.85 23.25
C ASP A 64 -6.32 2.65 24.40
N GLY A 65 -6.95 1.47 24.44
CA GLY A 65 -7.98 1.11 25.42
C GLY A 65 -9.33 1.83 25.26
N THR A 66 -9.50 2.70 24.27
CA THR A 66 -10.71 3.49 24.05
C THR A 66 -11.51 2.97 22.85
N ASP A 67 -12.78 2.61 23.05
CA ASP A 67 -13.71 2.32 21.94
C ASP A 67 -14.19 3.63 21.29
N ILE A 68 -13.72 3.92 20.08
CA ILE A 68 -14.02 5.17 19.39
C ILE A 68 -15.49 5.29 18.97
N LEU A 69 -16.25 4.20 18.95
CA LEU A 69 -17.68 4.24 18.63
C LEU A 69 -18.53 4.64 19.84
N GLN A 70 -18.01 4.49 21.05
CA GLN A 70 -18.73 4.77 22.29
C GLN A 70 -18.18 5.96 23.09
N CYS A 71 -16.98 6.44 22.74
CA CYS A 71 -16.34 7.56 23.43
C CYS A 71 -17.01 8.92 23.17
N SER A 72 -16.71 9.88 24.03
CA SER A 72 -17.10 11.28 23.88
C SER A 72 -16.33 11.96 22.73
N SER A 73 -16.86 13.07 22.22
CA SER A 73 -16.17 13.86 21.18
C SER A 73 -14.79 14.38 21.63
N LYS A 74 -14.60 14.58 22.94
CA LYS A 74 -13.31 15.01 23.51
C LYS A 74 -12.30 13.87 23.47
N GLU A 75 -12.67 12.67 23.87
CA GLU A 75 -11.81 11.48 23.80
C GLU A 75 -11.46 11.16 22.34
N LEU A 76 -12.45 11.21 21.44
CA LEU A 76 -12.21 11.02 20.01
C LEU A 76 -11.22 12.04 19.44
N TYR A 77 -11.26 13.29 19.90
CA TYR A 77 -10.31 14.31 19.49
C TYR A 77 -8.88 14.01 19.97
N GLU A 78 -8.71 13.51 21.19
CA GLU A 78 -7.39 13.09 21.69
C GLU A 78 -6.86 11.88 20.91
N ILE A 79 -7.70 10.85 20.68
CA ILE A 79 -7.33 9.68 19.88
C ILE A 79 -6.90 10.08 18.47
N ARG A 80 -7.57 11.04 17.83
CA ARG A 80 -7.19 11.51 16.47
C ARG A 80 -5.80 12.13 16.40
N LYS A 81 -5.23 12.61 17.50
CA LYS A 81 -3.84 13.13 17.51
C LYS A 81 -2.80 12.03 17.37
N LEU A 82 -3.17 10.78 17.68
CA LEU A 82 -2.29 9.61 17.49
C LEU A 82 -2.13 9.25 16.01
N PHE A 83 -3.01 9.77 15.13
CA PHE A 83 -3.06 9.40 13.73
C PHE A 83 -2.36 10.40 12.80
N GLY A 84 -1.55 9.87 11.90
CA GLY A 84 -1.19 10.50 10.64
C GLY A 84 -1.96 9.85 9.50
N VAL A 85 -2.56 10.63 8.60
CA VAL A 85 -3.36 10.08 7.49
C VAL A 85 -2.92 10.65 6.15
N LEU A 86 -2.50 9.76 5.25
CA LEU A 86 -2.30 10.07 3.83
C LEU A 86 -3.52 9.58 3.04
N PHE A 87 -4.35 10.51 2.61
CA PHE A 87 -5.45 10.22 1.67
C PHE A 87 -4.93 10.08 0.23
N GLN A 88 -5.69 9.37 -0.61
CA GLN A 88 -5.34 9.07 -2.00
C GLN A 88 -4.83 10.29 -2.80
N ASP A 89 -5.53 11.42 -2.74
CA ASP A 89 -5.15 12.66 -3.45
C ASP A 89 -4.25 13.61 -2.62
N GLY A 90 -3.72 13.13 -1.49
CA GLY A 90 -2.99 13.93 -0.49
C GLY A 90 -3.88 14.85 0.36
N ALA A 91 -5.04 15.28 -0.17
CA ALA A 91 -6.03 16.14 0.48
C ALA A 91 -5.44 17.45 1.05
N LEU A 92 -4.53 18.07 0.29
CA LEU A 92 -3.92 19.36 0.63
C LEU A 92 -4.94 20.50 0.49
N PHE A 93 -4.81 21.52 1.33
CA PHE A 93 -5.56 22.77 1.20
C PHE A 93 -5.05 23.55 -0.01
N GLY A 94 -5.88 23.67 -1.05
CA GLY A 94 -5.51 24.33 -2.30
C GLY A 94 -5.20 25.83 -2.17
N SER A 95 -5.66 26.46 -1.10
CA SER A 95 -5.41 27.87 -0.79
C SER A 95 -4.12 28.13 0.01
N MET A 96 -3.37 27.08 0.37
CA MET A 96 -2.15 27.17 1.15
C MET A 96 -0.98 26.58 0.35
N ASN A 97 0.24 27.12 0.53
CA ASN A 97 1.45 26.50 -0.01
C ASN A 97 1.79 25.19 0.72
N LEU A 98 2.82 24.48 0.26
CA LEU A 98 3.22 23.21 0.88
C LEU A 98 3.70 23.38 2.32
N TYR A 99 4.48 24.43 2.61
CA TYR A 99 4.95 24.72 3.95
C TYR A 99 3.79 24.85 4.94
N ASP A 100 2.81 25.68 4.63
CA ASP A 100 1.65 25.95 5.48
C ASP A 100 0.73 24.74 5.59
N ASN A 101 0.58 23.96 4.51
CA ASN A 101 -0.13 22.69 4.56
C ASN A 101 0.49 21.73 5.59
N ILE A 102 1.81 21.59 5.58
CA ILE A 102 2.54 20.68 6.47
C ILE A 102 2.62 21.26 7.88
N ALA A 103 2.75 22.58 8.03
CA ALA A 103 2.77 23.26 9.33
C ALA A 103 1.41 23.27 10.04
N PHE A 104 0.31 23.14 9.30
CA PHE A 104 -1.04 23.29 9.83
C PHE A 104 -1.33 22.44 11.08
N PRO A 105 -1.09 21.11 11.10
CA PRO A 105 -1.33 20.30 12.30
C PRO A 105 -0.50 20.75 13.51
N LEU A 106 0.74 21.21 13.31
CA LEU A 106 1.57 21.73 14.39
C LEU A 106 0.98 23.01 14.99
N ARG A 107 0.51 23.94 14.14
CA ARG A 107 -0.09 25.20 14.57
C ARG A 107 -1.41 25.01 15.31
N GLU A 108 -2.23 24.04 14.88
CA GLU A 108 -3.53 23.76 15.49
C GLU A 108 -3.43 22.95 16.78
N HIS A 109 -2.51 21.99 16.86
CA HIS A 109 -2.48 21.01 17.95
C HIS A 109 -1.33 21.19 18.94
N THR A 110 -0.41 22.12 18.70
CA THR A 110 0.74 22.38 19.58
C THR A 110 0.87 23.85 19.95
N LYS A 111 1.77 24.15 20.91
CA LYS A 111 2.15 25.52 21.30
C LYS A 111 3.60 25.84 20.93
N LYS A 112 4.14 25.18 19.91
CA LYS A 112 5.53 25.37 19.46
C LYS A 112 5.72 26.76 18.85
N SER A 113 6.94 27.30 18.94
CA SER A 113 7.27 28.56 18.28
C SER A 113 7.33 28.38 16.76
N GLU A 114 7.12 29.44 15.97
CA GLU A 114 7.27 29.36 14.50
C GLU A 114 8.68 28.93 14.09
N SER A 115 9.71 29.22 14.88
CA SER A 115 11.08 28.74 14.62
C SER A 115 11.18 27.22 14.76
N ASP A 116 10.52 26.63 15.76
CA ASP A 116 10.51 25.18 15.96
C ASP A 116 9.63 24.48 14.93
N ILE A 117 8.47 25.08 14.61
CA ILE A 117 7.60 24.59 13.52
C ILE A 117 8.37 24.54 12.21
N ARG A 118 9.11 25.60 11.88
CA ARG A 118 9.92 25.64 10.66
C ARG A 118 10.92 24.49 10.62
N LYS A 119 11.64 24.21 11.72
CA LYS A 119 12.61 23.10 11.76
C LYS A 119 11.94 21.76 11.47
N ILE A 120 10.82 21.47 12.14
CA ILE A 120 10.09 20.21 11.96
C ILE A 120 9.54 20.08 10.54
N VAL A 121 8.94 21.14 10.00
CA VAL A 121 8.37 21.13 8.64
C VAL A 121 9.47 20.88 7.60
N MET A 122 10.62 21.55 7.73
CA MET A 122 11.75 21.35 6.82
C MET A 122 12.33 19.94 6.94
N GLU A 123 12.38 19.36 8.13
CA GLU A 123 12.78 17.95 8.33
C GLU A 123 11.83 16.99 7.59
N LYS A 124 10.50 17.17 7.71
CA LYS A 124 9.53 16.29 7.03
C LYS A 124 9.52 16.50 5.51
N LEU A 125 9.80 17.72 5.03
CA LEU A 125 10.01 18.00 3.62
C LEU A 125 11.26 17.31 3.07
N ASP A 126 12.34 17.28 3.84
CA ASP A 126 13.57 16.57 3.47
C ASP A 126 13.34 15.05 3.43
N LEU A 127 12.71 14.50 4.46
CA LEU A 127 12.31 13.09 4.54
C LEU A 127 11.51 12.65 3.30
N THR A 128 10.69 13.54 2.76
CA THR A 128 9.83 13.27 1.60
C THR A 128 10.39 13.78 0.27
N GLY A 129 11.62 14.32 0.25
CA GLY A 129 12.30 14.80 -0.96
C GLY A 129 11.62 15.99 -1.63
N LEU A 130 11.11 16.94 -0.84
CA LEU A 130 10.35 18.12 -1.27
C LEU A 130 11.03 19.45 -0.88
N VAL A 131 12.28 19.42 -0.44
CA VAL A 131 13.09 20.63 -0.21
C VAL A 131 13.17 21.45 -1.50
N GLY A 132 12.97 22.77 -1.39
CA GLY A 132 12.89 23.71 -2.50
C GLY A 132 11.50 23.83 -3.15
N ALA A 133 10.49 23.09 -2.68
CA ALA A 133 9.11 23.18 -3.15
C ALA A 133 8.15 23.82 -2.12
N GLU A 134 8.67 24.38 -1.03
CA GLU A 134 7.91 24.81 0.15
C GLU A 134 6.86 25.87 -0.17
N ASP A 135 7.22 26.81 -1.04
CA ASP A 135 6.37 27.95 -1.42
C ASP A 135 5.38 27.63 -2.55
N LYS A 136 5.47 26.43 -3.15
CA LYS A 136 4.57 26.02 -4.24
C LYS A 136 3.16 25.73 -3.70
N LEU A 137 2.17 26.01 -4.52
CA LEU A 137 0.79 25.62 -4.27
C LEU A 137 0.53 24.17 -4.74
N PRO A 138 -0.46 23.45 -4.18
CA PRO A 138 -0.80 22.09 -4.60
C PRO A 138 -1.13 21.94 -6.10
N GLY A 139 -1.62 23.01 -6.73
CA GLY A 139 -1.90 23.06 -8.17
C GLY A 139 -0.65 23.17 -9.06
N GLU A 140 0.50 23.55 -8.51
CA GLU A 140 1.74 23.81 -9.24
C GLU A 140 2.72 22.62 -9.19
N ILE A 141 2.31 21.51 -8.59
CA ILE A 141 3.15 20.33 -8.35
C ILE A 141 2.55 19.07 -8.97
N SER A 142 3.40 18.07 -9.25
CA SER A 142 2.95 16.79 -9.81
C SER A 142 2.13 15.97 -8.80
N GLY A 143 1.36 14.98 -9.29
CA GLY A 143 0.61 14.07 -8.41
C GLY A 143 1.48 13.36 -7.37
N GLY A 144 2.67 12.90 -7.77
CA GLY A 144 3.63 12.30 -6.85
C GLY A 144 4.18 13.28 -5.82
N MET A 145 4.37 14.55 -6.17
CA MET A 145 4.73 15.57 -5.18
C MET A 145 3.57 15.83 -4.21
N ARG A 146 2.31 15.85 -4.68
CA ARG A 146 1.14 16.04 -3.80
C ARG A 146 1.04 14.93 -2.76
N LYS A 147 1.25 13.68 -3.16
CA LYS A 147 1.24 12.53 -2.25
C LYS A 147 2.35 12.60 -1.21
N ARG A 148 3.57 12.92 -1.63
CA ARG A 148 4.72 13.11 -0.72
C ARG A 148 4.50 14.29 0.24
N ALA A 149 3.87 15.38 -0.20
CA ALA A 149 3.52 16.50 0.67
C ALA A 149 2.40 16.12 1.65
N GLY A 150 1.41 15.34 1.20
CA GLY A 150 0.40 14.74 2.07
C GLY A 150 1.00 13.82 3.13
N LEU A 151 2.01 13.02 2.76
CA LEU A 151 2.78 12.18 3.68
C LEU A 151 3.53 13.03 4.71
N ALA A 152 4.25 14.07 4.26
CA ALA A 152 4.96 14.98 5.16
C ALA A 152 4.00 15.61 6.19
N ARG A 153 2.82 16.06 5.75
CA ARG A 153 1.77 16.58 6.64
C ARG A 153 1.25 15.53 7.61
N ALA A 154 1.06 14.29 7.16
CA ALA A 154 0.62 13.18 8.01
C ALA A 154 1.64 12.86 9.12
N LEU A 155 2.94 13.05 8.86
CA LEU A 155 4.03 12.71 9.77
C LEU A 155 4.44 13.85 10.70
N VAL A 156 3.94 15.07 10.49
CA VAL A 156 4.47 16.26 11.15
C VAL A 156 4.27 16.27 12.68
N LEU A 157 3.29 15.52 13.18
CA LEU A 157 3.03 15.37 14.61
C LEU A 157 3.73 14.15 15.23
N ASP A 158 4.58 13.45 14.48
CA ASP A 158 5.21 12.18 14.86
C ASP A 158 4.16 11.15 15.38
N PRO A 159 3.19 10.77 14.52
CA PRO A 159 2.06 9.95 14.92
C PRO A 159 2.45 8.52 15.31
N GLU A 160 1.64 7.91 16.18
CA GLU A 160 1.79 6.51 16.61
C GLU A 160 1.12 5.53 15.64
N ILE A 161 0.12 6.00 14.91
CA ILE A 161 -0.61 5.23 13.88
C ILE A 161 -0.58 6.01 12.56
N ILE A 162 -0.16 5.37 11.47
CA ILE A 162 -0.13 5.95 10.14
C ILE A 162 -1.08 5.18 9.23
N LEU A 163 -2.07 5.87 8.67
CA LEU A 163 -3.00 5.30 7.70
C LEU A 163 -2.71 5.84 6.31
N VAL A 164 -2.57 4.94 5.34
CA VAL A 164 -2.16 5.28 3.98
C VAL A 164 -3.18 4.71 2.99
N ASP A 165 -3.87 5.58 2.26
CA ASP A 165 -4.90 5.22 1.28
C ASP A 165 -4.34 5.32 -0.15
N GLU A 166 -4.11 4.17 -0.79
CA GLU A 166 -3.59 4.03 -2.16
C GLU A 166 -2.37 4.92 -2.48
N PRO A 167 -1.23 4.72 -1.79
CA PRO A 167 -0.04 5.55 -1.98
C PRO A 167 0.53 5.45 -3.39
N ASP A 168 0.28 4.34 -4.08
CA ASP A 168 0.79 3.97 -5.41
C ASP A 168 -0.04 4.53 -6.58
N SER A 169 -1.31 4.90 -6.37
CA SER A 169 -2.21 5.31 -7.45
C SER A 169 -1.68 6.49 -8.31
N GLY A 170 -1.67 6.32 -9.64
CA GLY A 170 -1.20 7.38 -10.55
C GLY A 170 0.29 7.71 -10.47
N LEU A 171 1.11 6.82 -9.88
CA LEU A 171 2.57 6.92 -9.85
C LEU A 171 3.20 5.84 -10.73
N ASP A 172 4.38 6.13 -11.27
CA ASP A 172 5.21 5.11 -11.90
C ASP A 172 5.78 4.12 -10.87
N PRO A 173 6.23 2.93 -11.31
CA PRO A 173 6.76 1.91 -10.40
C PRO A 173 7.93 2.38 -9.55
N VAL A 174 8.83 3.21 -10.09
CA VAL A 174 10.01 3.69 -9.37
C VAL A 174 9.59 4.59 -8.21
N ARG A 175 8.67 5.54 -8.45
CA ARG A 175 8.13 6.40 -7.38
C ARG A 175 7.35 5.62 -6.32
N THR A 176 6.64 4.57 -6.73
CA THR A 176 5.95 3.67 -5.79
C THR A 176 6.93 2.98 -4.84
N THR A 177 8.07 2.53 -5.36
CA THR A 177 9.16 1.96 -4.55
C THR A 177 9.75 2.98 -3.57
N TYR A 178 9.99 4.21 -4.00
CA TYR A 178 10.48 5.26 -3.09
C TYR A 178 9.53 5.52 -1.92
N ILE A 179 8.22 5.64 -2.18
CA ILE A 179 7.24 5.84 -1.10
C ILE A 179 7.20 4.63 -0.16
N SER A 180 7.25 3.41 -0.72
CA SER A 180 7.30 2.18 0.06
C SER A 180 8.53 2.15 0.98
N GLN A 181 9.71 2.52 0.45
CA GLN A 181 10.94 2.63 1.22
C GLN A 181 10.82 3.66 2.34
N THR A 182 10.26 4.84 2.05
CA THR A 182 10.01 5.86 3.07
C THR A 182 9.12 5.34 4.21
N LEU A 183 8.06 4.58 3.91
CA LEU A 183 7.19 3.99 4.94
C LEU A 183 7.92 2.95 5.81
N ILE A 184 8.76 2.12 5.20
CA ILE A 184 9.61 1.15 5.91
C ILE A 184 10.62 1.86 6.82
N ASP A 185 11.25 2.92 6.33
CA ASP A 185 12.22 3.73 7.09
C ASP A 185 11.55 4.44 8.27
N ILE A 186 10.35 5.00 8.07
CA ILE A 186 9.56 5.61 9.15
C ILE A 186 9.22 4.58 10.21
N ASN A 187 8.76 3.39 9.83
CA ASN A 187 8.46 2.33 10.79
C ASN A 187 9.72 1.89 11.55
N ALA A 188 10.87 1.82 10.88
CA ALA A 188 12.15 1.50 11.53
C ALA A 188 12.57 2.55 12.58
N GLN A 189 12.34 3.83 12.31
CA GLN A 189 12.74 4.93 13.20
C GLN A 189 11.76 5.17 14.37
N SER A 190 10.45 5.08 14.10
CA SER A 190 9.40 5.49 15.06
C SER A 190 8.68 4.32 15.73
N ASP A 191 8.84 3.11 15.20
CA ASP A 191 8.06 1.92 15.55
C ASP A 191 6.55 2.17 15.44
N ALA A 192 6.10 3.06 14.54
CA ALA A 192 4.69 3.40 14.36
C ALA A 192 3.89 2.25 13.71
N THR A 193 2.63 2.09 14.10
CA THR A 193 1.69 1.14 13.49
C THR A 193 1.24 1.70 12.14
N ILE A 194 1.42 0.96 11.05
CA ILE A 194 1.07 1.44 9.71
C ILE A 194 0.01 0.55 9.08
N LEU A 195 -1.07 1.14 8.56
CA LEU A 195 -2.01 0.46 7.67
C LEU A 195 -1.93 1.06 6.27
N ILE A 196 -1.61 0.23 5.29
CA ILE A 196 -1.59 0.59 3.87
C ILE A 196 -2.77 -0.08 3.18
N VAL A 197 -3.69 0.72 2.67
CA VAL A 197 -4.71 0.27 1.75
C VAL A 197 -4.16 0.38 0.33
N SER A 198 -4.10 -0.72 -0.41
CA SER A 198 -3.62 -0.71 -1.80
C SER A 198 -4.21 -1.87 -2.58
N HIS A 199 -4.13 -1.77 -3.90
CA HIS A 199 -4.39 -2.87 -4.83
C HIS A 199 -3.12 -3.34 -5.56
N ASN A 200 -1.95 -2.84 -5.14
CA ASN A 200 -0.67 -3.14 -5.77
C ASN A 200 -0.04 -4.43 -5.23
N ILE A 201 0.14 -5.40 -6.12
CA ILE A 201 0.71 -6.72 -5.82
C ILE A 201 2.16 -6.63 -5.33
N ASN A 202 2.98 -5.78 -5.95
CA ASN A 202 4.39 -5.67 -5.57
C ASN A 202 4.56 -5.08 -4.17
N LEU A 203 3.74 -4.07 -3.84
CA LEU A 203 3.68 -3.53 -2.48
C LEU A 203 3.25 -4.61 -1.49
N ALA A 204 2.16 -5.33 -1.80
CA ALA A 204 1.67 -6.43 -0.98
C ALA A 204 2.75 -7.51 -0.71
N ARG A 205 3.55 -7.83 -1.73
CA ARG A 205 4.60 -8.84 -1.64
C ARG A 205 5.87 -8.37 -0.98
N THR A 206 6.18 -7.08 -0.90
CA THR A 206 7.52 -6.64 -0.45
C THR A 206 7.51 -5.80 0.81
N VAL A 207 6.40 -5.13 1.15
CA VAL A 207 6.37 -4.14 2.24
C VAL A 207 5.81 -4.70 3.56
N PRO A 208 4.59 -5.24 3.60
CA PRO A 208 3.89 -5.47 4.87
C PRO A 208 4.48 -6.63 5.68
N ASP A 209 4.28 -6.55 6.99
CA ASP A 209 4.44 -7.62 7.97
C ASP A 209 3.15 -8.46 8.09
N ASN A 210 1.98 -7.81 8.02
CA ASN A 210 0.69 -8.49 7.99
C ASN A 210 -0.08 -8.10 6.73
N ILE A 211 -0.78 -9.05 6.14
CA ILE A 211 -1.61 -8.81 4.96
C ILE A 211 -3.03 -9.21 5.30
N GLY A 212 -3.99 -8.40 4.89
CA GLY A 212 -5.39 -8.75 4.85
C GLY A 212 -5.99 -8.57 3.48
N MET A 213 -7.08 -9.27 3.21
CA MET A 213 -7.81 -9.16 1.96
C MET A 213 -9.31 -8.99 2.20
N LEU A 214 -9.86 -7.88 1.70
CA LEU A 214 -11.29 -7.66 1.61
C LEU A 214 -11.81 -8.17 0.26
N PHE A 215 -12.80 -9.04 0.31
CA PHE A 215 -13.53 -9.51 -0.86
C PHE A 215 -14.96 -9.88 -0.46
N ARG A 216 -15.93 -9.68 -1.35
CA ARG A 216 -17.37 -9.94 -1.10
C ARG A 216 -17.88 -9.40 0.24
N ARG A 217 -17.47 -8.16 0.60
CA ARG A 217 -17.91 -7.47 1.82
C ARG A 217 -17.41 -8.14 3.12
N GLN A 218 -16.46 -9.06 3.03
CA GLN A 218 -15.89 -9.77 4.16
C GLN A 218 -14.37 -9.65 4.15
N LEU A 219 -13.79 -9.87 5.33
CA LEU A 219 -12.36 -10.08 5.45
C LEU A 219 -12.09 -11.57 5.23
N VAL A 220 -11.56 -11.88 4.05
CA VAL A 220 -11.24 -13.27 3.66
C VAL A 220 -10.16 -13.84 4.56
N MET A 221 -9.12 -13.05 4.78
CA MET A 221 -7.97 -13.41 5.59
C MET A 221 -7.30 -12.15 6.12
N PHE A 222 -6.71 -12.23 7.31
CA PHE A 222 -5.77 -11.26 7.85
C PHE A 222 -4.78 -11.98 8.76
N GLY A 223 -3.49 -11.73 8.59
CA GLY A 223 -2.46 -12.34 9.41
C GLY A 223 -1.05 -12.03 8.92
N PRO A 224 -0.02 -12.69 9.46
CA PRO A 224 1.35 -12.55 8.98
C PRO A 224 1.43 -12.77 7.47
N ARG A 225 2.24 -11.98 6.77
CA ARG A 225 2.40 -12.03 5.31
C ARG A 225 2.61 -13.44 4.78
N GLU A 226 3.33 -14.26 5.53
CA GLU A 226 3.66 -15.64 5.19
C GLU A 226 2.40 -16.49 4.95
N VAL A 227 1.36 -16.28 5.76
CA VAL A 227 0.09 -17.00 5.66
C VAL A 227 -0.65 -16.68 4.36
N LEU A 228 -0.63 -15.41 3.93
CA LEU A 228 -1.32 -14.99 2.71
C LEU A 228 -0.51 -15.30 1.45
N LEU A 229 0.81 -15.15 1.50
CA LEU A 229 1.71 -15.45 0.37
C LEU A 229 1.78 -16.95 0.05
N THR A 230 1.47 -17.81 1.03
CA THR A 230 1.42 -19.28 0.85
C THR A 230 -0.01 -19.83 0.85
N SER A 231 -1.02 -18.97 0.78
CA SER A 231 -2.42 -19.37 0.86
C SER A 231 -2.88 -20.11 -0.39
N ASP A 232 -3.65 -21.19 -0.19
CA ASP A 232 -4.36 -21.90 -1.26
C ASP A 232 -5.74 -21.30 -1.58
N GLU A 233 -6.15 -20.23 -0.89
CA GLU A 233 -7.42 -19.57 -1.10
C GLU A 233 -7.51 -18.96 -2.52
N PRO A 234 -8.48 -19.37 -3.36
CA PRO A 234 -8.53 -18.99 -4.78
C PRO A 234 -8.52 -17.48 -5.01
N VAL A 235 -9.25 -16.71 -4.20
CA VAL A 235 -9.28 -15.24 -4.36
C VAL A 235 -7.92 -14.61 -4.04
N VAL A 236 -7.21 -15.14 -3.04
CA VAL A 236 -5.88 -14.65 -2.64
C VAL A 236 -4.86 -14.98 -3.72
N LYS A 237 -4.84 -16.23 -4.20
CA LYS A 237 -3.96 -16.67 -5.30
C LYS A 237 -4.16 -15.83 -6.56
N GLN A 238 -5.42 -15.67 -6.99
CA GLN A 238 -5.75 -14.89 -8.17
C GLN A 238 -5.26 -13.45 -8.04
N PHE A 239 -5.52 -12.81 -6.90
CA PHE A 239 -5.12 -11.43 -6.68
C PHE A 239 -3.60 -11.27 -6.66
N LEU A 240 -2.88 -12.15 -5.96
CA LEU A 240 -1.43 -12.06 -5.84
C LEU A 240 -0.72 -12.39 -7.15
N ASN A 241 -1.22 -13.32 -7.95
CA ASN A 241 -0.58 -13.67 -9.24
C ASN A 241 -1.07 -12.79 -10.39
N GLY A 242 -2.11 -11.98 -10.17
CA GLY A 242 -2.69 -11.11 -11.20
C GLY A 242 -3.29 -11.89 -12.36
N THR A 243 -3.76 -13.12 -12.09
CA THR A 243 -4.30 -14.02 -13.11
C THR A 243 -5.78 -13.75 -13.35
N MET A 244 -6.26 -14.05 -14.56
CA MET A 244 -7.70 -14.03 -14.82
C MET A 244 -8.42 -15.21 -14.17
N ILE A 245 -7.72 -16.27 -13.78
CA ILE A 245 -8.30 -17.49 -13.23
C ILE A 245 -8.61 -17.29 -11.75
N GLY A 246 -9.90 -17.29 -11.42
CA GLY A 246 -10.38 -17.25 -10.03
C GLY A 246 -11.68 -16.44 -9.89
N PRO A 247 -12.13 -16.20 -8.64
CA PRO A 247 -13.44 -15.62 -8.35
C PRO A 247 -13.58 -14.11 -8.64
N ILE A 248 -12.49 -13.36 -8.78
CA ILE A 248 -12.49 -11.91 -9.06
C ILE A 248 -12.84 -11.69 -10.54
N GLY A 249 -13.89 -10.91 -10.78
CA GLY A 249 -14.39 -10.51 -12.10
C GLY A 249 -14.10 -9.05 -12.47
N MET A 250 -14.39 -8.69 -13.73
CA MET A 250 -14.21 -7.31 -14.25
C MET A 250 -15.14 -6.29 -13.60
N SER A 251 -16.35 -6.67 -13.19
CA SER A 251 -17.33 -5.76 -12.57
C SER A 251 -17.51 -6.01 -11.08
N GLU A 252 -17.58 -7.26 -10.62
CA GLU A 252 -17.66 -7.62 -9.19
C GLU A 252 -17.10 -9.03 -8.96
N GLU A 253 -17.80 -10.03 -9.49
CA GLU A 253 -17.54 -11.45 -9.26
C GLU A 253 -17.74 -12.24 -10.55
N LYS A 254 -17.05 -13.37 -10.69
CA LYS A 254 -17.34 -14.37 -11.72
C LYS A 254 -18.28 -15.42 -11.15
N ASP A 255 -19.28 -15.81 -11.95
CA ASP A 255 -20.08 -16.99 -11.65
C ASP A 255 -19.34 -18.28 -12.03
N GLU A 256 -19.85 -19.42 -11.58
CA GLU A 256 -19.23 -20.73 -11.83
C GLU A 256 -19.10 -21.03 -13.33
N ALA A 257 -20.05 -20.58 -14.15
CA ALA A 257 -20.04 -20.78 -15.59
C ALA A 257 -18.92 -19.97 -16.26
N GLN A 258 -18.71 -18.73 -15.84
CA GLN A 258 -17.65 -17.86 -16.33
C GLN A 258 -16.27 -18.37 -15.89
N MET A 259 -16.13 -18.83 -14.63
CA MET A 259 -14.89 -19.46 -14.16
C MET A 259 -14.56 -20.73 -14.94
N ALA A 260 -15.53 -21.61 -15.18
CA ALA A 260 -15.34 -22.83 -15.96
C ALA A 260 -14.99 -22.54 -17.43
N HIS A 261 -15.61 -21.52 -18.01
CA HIS A 261 -15.31 -21.10 -19.38
C HIS A 261 -13.88 -20.58 -19.53
N GLU A 262 -13.42 -19.73 -18.61
CA GLU A 262 -12.06 -19.20 -18.63
C GLU A 262 -11.01 -20.29 -18.35
N GLN A 263 -11.28 -21.21 -17.43
CA GLN A 263 -10.41 -22.37 -17.22
C GLN A 263 -10.31 -23.22 -18.49
N ALA A 264 -11.43 -23.47 -19.18
CA ALA A 264 -11.43 -24.19 -20.45
C ALA A 264 -10.66 -23.47 -21.56
N LEU A 265 -10.70 -22.13 -21.60
CA LEU A 265 -9.89 -21.34 -22.54
C LEU A 265 -8.39 -21.47 -22.24
N VAL A 266 -8.00 -21.44 -20.97
CA VAL A 266 -6.62 -21.64 -20.53
C VAL A 266 -6.12 -23.06 -20.83
N ASP A 267 -6.93 -24.07 -20.52
CA ASP A 267 -6.65 -25.47 -20.86
C ASP A 267 -6.52 -25.67 -22.39
N ALA A 268 -7.24 -24.85 -23.17
CA ALA A 268 -7.12 -24.78 -24.64
C ALA A 268 -5.94 -23.92 -25.13
N GLY A 269 -5.05 -23.47 -24.25
CA GLY A 269 -3.83 -22.74 -24.57
C GLY A 269 -3.98 -21.21 -24.68
N HIS A 270 -5.09 -20.62 -24.22
CA HIS A 270 -5.21 -19.16 -24.15
C HIS A 270 -4.44 -18.62 -22.95
N HIS A 271 -3.73 -17.50 -23.13
CA HIS A 271 -3.01 -16.85 -22.04
C HIS A 271 -3.98 -16.33 -20.97
N ALA A 272 -3.80 -16.79 -19.73
CA ALA A 272 -4.57 -16.37 -18.56
C ALA A 272 -4.25 -14.95 -18.06
N GLY A 273 -3.27 -14.27 -18.65
CA GLY A 273 -2.66 -13.07 -18.07
C GLY A 273 -1.89 -13.37 -16.77
N GLY A 274 -1.25 -12.35 -16.21
CA GLY A 274 -0.42 -12.45 -14.99
C GLY A 274 1.09 -12.39 -15.28
N VAL A 275 1.85 -12.17 -14.21
CA VAL A 275 3.29 -12.45 -14.17
C VAL A 275 3.46 -13.93 -13.83
N ASP A 276 4.54 -14.58 -14.30
CA ASP A 276 4.89 -15.97 -13.99
C ASP A 276 4.53 -16.32 -12.53
N ASP A 277 3.96 -17.50 -12.27
CA ASP A 277 3.54 -17.93 -10.94
C ASP A 277 4.72 -17.77 -9.96
N VAL A 278 4.72 -16.64 -9.23
CA VAL A 278 5.74 -16.37 -8.21
C VAL A 278 5.36 -17.23 -7.02
N GLU A 279 5.84 -18.46 -7.05
CA GLU A 279 5.74 -19.37 -5.92
C GLU A 279 6.77 -19.00 -4.85
N GLY A 280 6.34 -19.01 -3.59
CA GLY A 280 7.20 -18.76 -2.43
C GLY A 280 7.10 -17.36 -1.84
N ILE A 281 7.87 -17.14 -0.77
CA ILE A 281 7.82 -15.90 0.01
C ILE A 281 8.90 -14.94 -0.50
N VAL A 282 8.47 -13.95 -1.27
CA VAL A 282 9.36 -12.88 -1.76
C VAL A 282 10.05 -12.20 -0.57
N PRO A 283 11.36 -11.89 -0.64
CA PRO A 283 12.05 -11.15 0.41
C PRO A 283 11.39 -9.80 0.71
N GLN A 284 11.25 -9.49 1.99
CA GLN A 284 10.73 -8.21 2.43
C GLN A 284 11.74 -7.09 2.19
N MET A 285 11.24 -5.91 1.81
CA MET A 285 11.99 -4.66 1.74
C MET A 285 12.65 -4.37 3.10
N LYS A 286 13.95 -4.07 3.06
CA LYS A 286 14.74 -3.72 4.25
C LYS A 286 14.75 -2.20 4.43
N ALA A 287 14.90 -1.75 5.68
CA ALA A 287 15.13 -0.34 5.94
C ALA A 287 16.45 0.12 5.30
N THR A 288 16.49 1.37 4.89
CA THR A 288 17.68 2.00 4.29
C THR A 288 18.86 1.88 5.24
N PRO A 289 20.07 1.51 4.76
CA PRO A 289 21.26 1.40 5.61
C PRO A 289 21.48 2.67 6.46
N GLY A 290 21.72 2.48 7.75
CA GLY A 290 21.85 3.56 8.73
C GLY A 290 20.59 3.78 9.58
N ASN A 291 19.42 3.31 9.14
CA ASN A 291 18.24 3.25 9.99
C ASN A 291 18.36 2.14 11.05
N PRO A 292 17.65 2.26 12.19
CA PRO A 292 17.54 1.18 13.16
C PRO A 292 16.94 -0.09 12.55
N GLU A 293 17.20 -1.23 13.20
CA GLU A 293 16.54 -2.47 12.82
C GLU A 293 15.04 -2.42 13.17
N ARG A 294 14.20 -2.93 12.25
CA ARG A 294 12.75 -2.97 12.44
C ARG A 294 12.35 -4.02 13.46
N GLN A 295 11.88 -3.58 14.64
CA GLN A 295 11.34 -4.46 15.67
C GLN A 295 10.11 -5.25 15.20
N ALA A 296 9.35 -4.67 14.27
CA ALA A 296 8.21 -5.30 13.59
C ALA A 296 8.56 -6.67 12.99
N VAL A 297 9.74 -6.81 12.36
CA VAL A 297 10.15 -8.05 11.70
C VAL A 297 10.34 -9.17 12.72
N ARG A 298 10.98 -8.86 13.85
CA ARG A 298 11.18 -9.82 14.95
C ARG A 298 9.85 -10.25 15.56
N ARG A 299 8.97 -9.28 15.89
CA ARG A 299 7.62 -9.55 16.43
C ARG A 299 6.80 -10.46 15.50
N ARG A 300 6.84 -10.19 14.19
CA ARG A 300 6.19 -11.03 13.18
C ARG A 300 6.77 -12.43 13.16
N GLN A 301 8.09 -12.59 13.06
CA GLN A 301 8.75 -13.90 13.01
C GLN A 301 8.45 -14.76 14.23
N GLU A 302 8.42 -14.16 15.43
CA GLU A 302 8.02 -14.84 16.65
C GLU A 302 6.58 -15.36 16.58
N ARG A 303 5.62 -14.54 16.11
CA ARG A 303 4.24 -14.97 15.91
C ARG A 303 4.12 -16.08 14.86
N VAL A 304 4.84 -15.98 13.75
CA VAL A 304 4.87 -17.02 12.70
C VAL A 304 5.35 -18.34 13.27
N ARG A 305 6.45 -18.35 14.03
CA ARG A 305 6.97 -19.56 14.70
C ARG A 305 5.95 -20.18 15.65
N GLN A 306 5.15 -19.37 16.36
CA GLN A 306 4.10 -19.87 17.25
C GLN A 306 2.94 -20.55 16.49
N ILE A 307 2.54 -20.02 15.33
CA ILE A 307 1.43 -20.58 14.54
C ILE A 307 1.89 -21.60 13.49
N MET A 308 3.19 -21.82 13.32
CA MET A 308 3.74 -22.64 12.23
C MET A 308 3.13 -24.04 12.17
N HIS A 309 2.88 -24.65 13.33
CA HIS A 309 2.26 -25.96 13.46
C HIS A 309 0.79 -26.04 12.98
N THR A 310 0.10 -24.90 12.84
CA THR A 310 -1.29 -24.84 12.37
C THR A 310 -1.38 -24.63 10.86
N LEU A 311 -0.26 -24.37 10.18
CA LEU A 311 -0.24 -24.07 8.75
C LEU A 311 -0.16 -25.34 7.89
N PRO A 312 -0.64 -25.32 6.64
CA PRO A 312 -0.44 -26.41 5.68
C PRO A 312 1.04 -26.76 5.45
N ALA A 313 1.34 -28.00 5.06
CA ALA A 313 2.73 -28.48 4.93
C ALA A 313 3.56 -27.71 3.87
N ASN A 314 2.94 -27.33 2.76
CA ASN A 314 3.53 -26.45 1.74
C ASN A 314 3.88 -25.07 2.32
N ALA A 315 2.99 -24.48 3.12
CA ALA A 315 3.23 -23.22 3.79
C ALA A 315 4.36 -23.34 4.83
N GLN A 316 4.38 -24.41 5.63
CA GLN A 316 5.46 -24.65 6.59
C GLN A 316 6.84 -24.73 5.91
N ALA A 317 6.95 -25.47 4.80
CA ALA A 317 8.20 -25.60 4.05
C ALA A 317 8.67 -24.23 3.51
N ALA A 318 7.79 -23.50 2.82
CA ALA A 318 8.13 -22.19 2.26
C ALA A 318 8.54 -21.17 3.34
N ILE A 319 7.90 -21.20 4.52
CA ILE A 319 8.23 -20.34 5.65
C ILE A 319 9.58 -20.72 6.25
N GLN A 320 9.86 -22.01 6.40
CA GLN A 320 11.13 -22.49 6.93
C GLN A 320 12.29 -22.04 6.04
N ASP A 321 12.15 -22.25 4.72
CA ASP A 321 13.14 -21.83 3.73
C ASP A 321 13.40 -20.31 3.80
N SER A 322 12.33 -19.51 3.90
CA SER A 322 12.45 -18.05 4.03
C SER A 322 13.13 -17.59 5.34
N LEU A 323 12.91 -18.30 6.45
CA LEU A 323 13.57 -18.00 7.73
C LEU A 323 15.06 -18.39 7.69
N ASP A 324 15.39 -19.53 7.09
CA ASP A 324 16.76 -20.03 7.00
C ASP A 324 17.65 -19.17 6.09
N GLU A 325 17.08 -18.58 5.03
CA GLU A 325 17.75 -17.55 4.22
C GLU A 325 18.10 -16.29 5.02
N VAL A 326 17.21 -15.86 5.93
CA VAL A 326 17.44 -14.68 6.79
C VAL A 326 18.50 -14.96 7.84
N ASP A 327 18.49 -16.17 8.42
CA ASP A 327 19.45 -16.61 9.44
C ASP A 327 20.81 -17.01 8.83
N GLY A 328 20.96 -16.95 7.50
CA GLY A 328 22.21 -17.24 6.79
C GLY A 328 22.58 -18.73 6.74
N THR A 329 21.59 -19.61 6.92
CA THR A 329 21.75 -21.07 6.90
C THR A 329 21.21 -21.73 5.62
N GLY A 330 20.47 -20.98 4.79
CA GLY A 330 19.89 -21.44 3.53
C GLY A 330 20.89 -21.57 2.37
N GLN A 331 20.74 -22.64 1.58
CA GLN A 331 21.39 -22.82 0.28
C GLN A 331 20.40 -22.46 -0.84
N TYR A 332 20.31 -21.18 -1.20
CA TYR A 332 19.66 -20.79 -2.45
C TYR A 332 20.45 -19.65 -3.12
N ALA A 333 20.90 -19.90 -4.34
CA ALA A 333 21.43 -18.87 -5.23
C ALA A 333 20.24 -18.36 -6.07
N PRO A 334 19.92 -17.06 -6.06
CA PRO A 334 18.80 -16.58 -6.84
C PRO A 334 19.09 -16.83 -8.33
N GLN A 335 18.25 -17.62 -8.99
CA GLN A 335 18.17 -17.66 -10.45
C GLN A 335 17.56 -16.34 -10.95
N TYR A 336 18.32 -15.25 -10.83
CA TYR A 336 18.22 -14.21 -11.84
C TYR A 336 18.84 -14.81 -13.09
N ALA A 337 18.11 -14.81 -14.21
CA ALA A 337 18.65 -15.22 -15.50
C ALA A 337 20.06 -14.62 -15.67
N ASP A 338 21.04 -15.51 -15.86
CA ASP A 338 22.44 -15.17 -16.04
C ASP A 338 22.58 -13.99 -16.99
N ALA A 339 22.97 -12.83 -16.45
CA ALA A 339 23.45 -11.70 -17.24
C ALA A 339 24.88 -11.95 -17.77
N SER A 340 25.32 -13.21 -17.84
CA SER A 340 26.56 -13.64 -18.50
C SER A 340 26.26 -14.17 -19.90
N GLY A 341 25.78 -13.27 -20.77
CA GLY A 341 25.51 -13.57 -22.18
C GLY A 341 25.69 -12.39 -23.14
N TYR A 342 26.14 -11.23 -22.66
CA TYR A 342 26.48 -10.08 -23.51
C TYR A 342 27.96 -9.74 -23.36
N GLN A 343 28.83 -10.59 -23.93
CA GLN A 343 30.09 -10.12 -24.50
C GLN A 343 29.85 -9.83 -25.98
N GLY A 344 29.21 -8.69 -26.26
CA GLY A 344 29.22 -8.09 -27.59
C GLY A 344 30.40 -7.14 -27.68
N GLU A 345 31.42 -7.52 -28.45
CA GLU A 345 32.52 -6.64 -28.82
C GLU A 345 31.97 -5.34 -29.41
N TRP A 346 32.29 -4.20 -28.78
CA TRP A 346 32.09 -2.88 -29.38
C TRP A 346 33.12 -2.70 -30.50
N ASN A 347 32.77 -3.14 -31.71
CA ASN A 347 33.47 -2.71 -32.91
C ASN A 347 33.01 -1.29 -33.26
N ASP A 348 33.92 -0.34 -33.08
CA ASP A 348 33.85 1.00 -33.65
C ASP A 348 33.90 0.88 -35.18
N ASN A 349 32.74 0.95 -35.82
CA ASN A 349 32.66 1.27 -37.23
C ASN A 349 31.58 2.33 -37.44
N SER A 350 32.04 3.58 -37.36
CA SER A 350 31.34 4.76 -37.80
C SER A 350 31.10 4.71 -39.31
N GLN A 351 29.93 4.25 -39.75
CA GLN A 351 29.21 4.71 -40.94
C GLN A 351 27.83 4.03 -41.04
N ASP A 352 26.83 4.79 -41.50
CA ASP A 352 25.42 4.44 -41.77
C ASP A 352 24.41 4.35 -40.61
N THR A 353 24.08 5.52 -40.04
CA THR A 353 22.74 5.75 -39.46
C THR A 353 21.78 6.20 -40.57
N GLN A 354 20.86 5.33 -40.99
CA GLN A 354 19.71 5.75 -41.80
C GLN A 354 18.70 6.51 -40.94
N VAL A 355 18.34 7.71 -41.40
CA VAL A 355 17.36 8.62 -40.80
C VAL A 355 15.95 8.06 -40.99
N ILE A 356 15.18 7.93 -39.91
CA ILE A 356 13.74 7.61 -39.95
C ILE A 356 12.99 8.90 -40.34
N PRO A 357 12.16 8.93 -41.41
CA PRO A 357 11.49 10.15 -41.84
C PRO A 357 10.30 10.51 -40.93
N ALA A 358 10.16 11.81 -40.67
CA ALA A 358 9.09 12.39 -39.87
C ALA A 358 7.74 12.36 -40.61
N TYR A 359 6.67 12.04 -39.87
CA TYR A 359 5.29 12.06 -40.34
C TYR A 359 4.77 13.51 -40.30
N GLU A 360 4.50 14.12 -41.46
CA GLU A 360 3.81 15.41 -41.58
C GLU A 360 2.30 15.17 -41.78
N GLY A 361 1.48 15.65 -40.86
CA GLY A 361 0.02 15.66 -40.95
C GLY A 361 -0.56 16.88 -40.23
N ASP A 362 -1.16 17.77 -41.01
CA ASP A 362 -1.63 19.12 -40.66
C ASP A 362 -2.95 19.10 -39.83
N PRO A 363 -3.08 19.83 -38.69
CA PRO A 363 -4.23 19.68 -37.78
C PRO A 363 -5.37 20.70 -37.93
N TYR A 364 -5.56 21.38 -39.08
CA TYR A 364 -6.69 22.32 -39.25
C TYR A 364 -7.45 22.16 -40.58
N GLY A 365 -8.40 21.21 -40.61
CA GLY A 365 -9.38 21.04 -41.69
C GLY A 365 -10.75 21.59 -41.30
N ASN A 366 -11.00 22.86 -41.63
CA ASN A 366 -12.26 23.58 -41.46
C ASN A 366 -13.33 23.04 -42.44
N THR A 367 -14.49 22.57 -41.96
CA THR A 367 -15.62 22.17 -42.82
C THR A 367 -16.74 23.20 -42.76
N THR A 368 -16.87 23.96 -43.86
CA THR A 368 -18.00 24.84 -44.15
C THR A 368 -19.18 24.04 -44.72
N HIS A 369 -20.37 24.26 -44.16
CA HIS A 369 -21.65 23.88 -44.75
C HIS A 369 -21.97 24.74 -45.98
N GLY A 370 -22.50 24.13 -47.04
CA GLY A 370 -23.09 24.81 -48.19
C GLY A 370 -23.93 23.85 -49.04
N GLN A 371 -25.21 24.17 -49.17
CA GLN A 371 -26.28 23.38 -49.81
C GLN A 371 -26.10 23.17 -51.33
N GLY A 372 -26.70 22.09 -51.82
CA GLY A 372 -27.06 21.84 -53.21
C GLY A 372 -28.21 20.85 -53.26
#